data_AF-A0A0F8YF81-F1
#
_entry.id   AF-A0A0F8YF81-F1
#
_cell.length_a   1.000
_cell.length_b   1.000
_cell.length_c   1.000
_cell.angle_alpha   90.00
_cell.angle_beta   90.00
_cell.angle_gamma   90.00
#
_symmetry.space_group_name_H-M   'P 1'
#
loop_
_entity.id
_entity.type
_entity.pdbx_description
1 polymer ?
#
loop_
_entity_poly.entity_id
_entity_poly.type
_entity_poly.pdbx_seq_one_letter_code
_entity_poly.pdbx_strand_id
1 'polypeptide(L)'
;MAEEMCSKRFPGNFGRGSPCSRKAKVFRDGKGFCGLHDPEVVAARRAKQYAKWEAEWKRWAKERRLQPIHEAAEDLLAALEDLREEWGCWCIAGDNHLPPCLAAQAAVAKAKGEKP
;
A
#
# COMPACT_ATOMS: atom_id res chain seq x y z
N MET A 1 -39.07 33.93 -15.06
CA MET A 1 -37.75 33.85 -14.40
C MET A 1 -36.95 32.81 -15.14
N ALA A 2 -35.88 33.17 -15.85
CA ALA A 2 -35.03 32.18 -16.51
C ALA A 2 -34.38 31.30 -15.44
N GLU A 3 -34.50 29.98 -15.58
CA GLU A 3 -33.84 29.06 -14.64
C GLU A 3 -32.33 29.11 -14.89
N GLU A 4 -31.55 29.55 -13.90
CA GLU A 4 -30.10 29.63 -14.03
C GLU A 4 -29.48 28.22 -14.03
N MET A 5 -28.53 28.02 -14.94
CA MET A 5 -27.83 26.75 -15.13
C MET A 5 -26.61 26.65 -14.21
N CYS A 6 -26.19 25.42 -13.92
CA CYS A 6 -24.98 25.18 -13.14
C CYS A 6 -23.74 25.79 -13.81
N SER A 7 -23.00 26.64 -13.10
CA SER A 7 -21.83 27.37 -13.64
C SER A 7 -20.59 26.49 -13.86
N LYS A 8 -20.57 25.24 -13.39
CA LYS A 8 -19.46 24.29 -13.59
C LYS A 8 -19.55 23.54 -14.92
N ARG A 9 -18.38 23.14 -15.43
CA ARG A 9 -18.22 22.24 -16.58
C ARG A 9 -17.91 20.82 -16.11
N PHE A 10 -18.41 19.82 -16.83
CA PHE A 10 -17.96 18.45 -16.66
C PHE A 10 -16.52 18.32 -17.18
N PRO A 11 -15.63 17.61 -16.47
CA PRO A 11 -14.32 17.29 -17.02
C PRO A 11 -14.50 16.43 -18.28
N GLY A 12 -14.05 16.95 -19.42
CA GLY A 12 -13.99 16.20 -20.68
C GLY A 12 -12.55 15.80 -20.98
N ASN A 13 -12.37 14.89 -21.94
CA ASN A 13 -11.03 14.53 -22.41
C ASN A 13 -10.31 15.76 -23.02
N PHE A 14 -8.99 15.83 -22.81
CA PHE A 14 -8.11 16.87 -23.37
C PHE A 14 -8.53 18.32 -23.08
N GLY A 15 -9.05 18.59 -21.88
CA GLY A 15 -9.39 19.96 -21.44
C GLY A 15 -10.66 20.53 -22.07
N ARG A 16 -11.37 19.77 -22.92
CA ARG A 16 -12.65 20.20 -23.53
C ARG A 16 -13.82 19.74 -22.68
N GLY A 17 -13.99 20.36 -21.51
CA GLY A 17 -15.15 20.12 -20.66
C GLY A 17 -16.42 20.78 -21.19
N SER A 18 -17.53 20.04 -21.28
CA SER A 18 -18.84 20.60 -21.64
C SER A 18 -19.50 21.29 -20.44
N PRO A 19 -20.28 22.37 -20.64
CA PRO A 19 -21.09 22.97 -19.57
C PRO A 19 -22.01 21.95 -18.90
N CYS A 20 -22.19 22.05 -17.59
CA CYS A 20 -23.15 21.21 -16.90
C CYS A 20 -24.57 21.60 -17.32
N SER A 21 -25.30 20.66 -17.90
CA SER A 21 -26.70 20.86 -18.33
C SER A 21 -27.71 20.81 -17.18
N ARG A 22 -27.27 20.62 -15.93
CA ARG A 22 -28.16 20.54 -14.77
C ARG A 22 -28.51 21.93 -14.26
N LYS A 23 -29.77 22.13 -13.89
CA LYS A 23 -30.26 23.35 -13.24
C LYS A 23 -29.53 23.62 -11.92
N ALA A 24 -29.26 24.88 -11.64
CA ALA A 24 -28.73 25.30 -10.35
C ALA A 24 -29.79 25.05 -9.27
N LYS A 25 -29.35 24.50 -8.13
CA LYS A 25 -30.17 24.27 -6.94
C LYS A 25 -29.69 25.08 -5.74
N VAL A 26 -28.42 25.47 -5.74
CA VAL A 26 -27.78 26.26 -4.68
C VAL A 26 -26.98 27.39 -5.30
N PHE A 27 -26.90 28.52 -4.60
CA PHE A 27 -26.15 29.69 -5.02
C PHE A 27 -25.07 30.01 -3.99
N ARG A 28 -23.83 30.13 -4.45
CA ARG A 28 -22.67 30.50 -3.62
C ARG A 28 -21.86 31.54 -4.37
N ASP A 29 -21.53 32.65 -3.71
CA ASP A 29 -20.75 33.74 -4.31
C ASP A 29 -21.30 34.24 -5.66
N GLY A 30 -22.63 34.35 -5.77
CA GLY A 30 -23.30 34.77 -7.00
C GLY A 30 -23.26 33.76 -8.16
N LYS A 31 -22.86 32.51 -7.91
CA LYS A 31 -22.82 31.44 -8.92
C LYS A 31 -23.79 30.31 -8.56
N GLY A 32 -24.51 29.82 -9.55
CA GLY A 32 -25.45 28.70 -9.41
C GLY A 32 -24.75 27.34 -9.56
N PHE A 33 -25.01 26.41 -8.66
CA PHE A 33 -24.46 25.05 -8.69
C PHE A 33 -25.56 24.01 -8.61
N CYS A 34 -25.39 22.89 -9.32
CA CYS A 34 -26.21 21.70 -9.09
C CYS A 34 -25.64 20.90 -7.90
N GLY A 35 -26.43 20.02 -7.28
CA GLY A 35 -25.97 19.24 -6.11
C GLY A 35 -24.75 18.34 -6.33
N LEU A 36 -24.37 18.06 -7.59
CA LEU A 36 -23.13 17.32 -7.90
C LEU A 36 -21.88 18.22 -7.87
N HIS A 37 -22.06 19.51 -8.17
CA HIS A 37 -21.01 20.51 -8.33
C HIS A 37 -20.99 21.55 -7.21
N ASP A 38 -21.89 21.43 -6.23
CA ASP A 38 -21.86 22.24 -5.01
C ASP A 38 -20.47 22.11 -4.36
N PRO A 39 -19.72 23.21 -4.21
CA PRO A 39 -18.39 23.20 -3.63
C PRO A 39 -18.32 22.54 -2.26
N GLU A 40 -19.31 22.77 -1.39
CA GLU A 40 -19.33 22.22 -0.03
C GLU A 40 -19.55 20.71 -0.04
N VAL A 41 -20.49 20.23 -0.86
CA VAL A 41 -20.76 18.79 -1.02
C VAL A 41 -19.57 18.08 -1.65
N VAL A 42 -18.95 18.69 -2.67
CA VAL A 42 -17.75 18.15 -3.31
C VAL A 42 -16.59 18.09 -2.33
N ALA A 43 -16.38 19.14 -1.53
CA ALA A 43 -15.35 19.17 -0.51
C ALA A 43 -15.56 18.06 0.54
N ALA A 44 -16.78 17.91 1.05
CA ALA A 44 -17.12 16.85 2.01
C ALA A 44 -16.92 15.45 1.41
N ARG A 45 -17.32 15.22 0.17
CA ARG A 45 -17.10 13.94 -0.54
C ARG A 45 -15.60 13.66 -0.72
N ARG A 46 -14.83 14.66 -1.13
CA ARG A 46 -13.38 14.53 -1.30
C ARG A 46 -12.70 14.24 0.04
N ALA A 47 -13.08 14.91 1.11
CA ALA A 47 -12.53 14.64 2.45
C ALA A 47 -12.72 13.19 2.87
N LYS A 48 -13.91 12.62 2.67
CA LYS A 48 -14.18 11.19 2.93
C LYS A 48 -13.33 10.27 2.06
N GLN A 49 -13.17 10.61 0.78
CA GLN A 49 -12.36 9.83 -0.16
C GLN A 49 -10.87 9.88 0.20
N TYR A 50 -10.35 11.06 0.56
CA TYR A 50 -8.97 11.23 1.02
C TYR A 50 -8.69 10.42 2.28
N ALA A 51 -9.60 10.42 3.27
CA ALA A 51 -9.44 9.61 4.47
C ALA A 51 -9.33 8.10 4.15
N LYS A 52 -10.15 7.59 3.21
CA LYS A 52 -10.06 6.20 2.76
C LYS A 52 -8.73 5.93 2.05
N TRP A 53 -8.35 6.79 1.13
CA TRP A 53 -7.09 6.66 0.38
C TRP A 53 -5.86 6.75 1.27
N GLU A 54 -5.89 7.57 2.32
CA GLU A 54 -4.79 7.66 3.28
C GLU A 54 -4.55 6.33 4.00
N ALA A 55 -5.62 5.66 4.42
CA ALA A 55 -5.53 4.34 5.05
C ALA A 55 -4.99 3.27 4.07
N GLU A 56 -5.50 3.25 2.84
CA GLU A 56 -5.04 2.34 1.78
C GLU A 56 -3.57 2.60 1.44
N TRP A 57 -3.17 3.87 1.34
CA TRP A 57 -1.80 4.26 1.02
C TRP A 57 -0.83 3.89 2.15
N LYS A 58 -1.21 4.07 3.42
CA LYS A 58 -0.39 3.63 4.57
C LYS A 58 -0.17 2.12 4.57
N ARG A 59 -1.21 1.33 4.26
CA ARG A 59 -1.08 -0.13 4.14
C ARG A 59 -0.13 -0.50 3.00
N TRP A 60 -0.38 0.04 1.82
CA TRP A 60 0.43 -0.20 0.63
C TRP A 60 1.90 0.22 0.84
N ALA A 61 2.15 1.37 1.47
CA ALA A 61 3.50 1.85 1.77
C ALA A 61 4.22 0.93 2.77
N LYS A 62 3.51 0.40 3.78
CA LYS A 62 4.08 -0.58 4.72
C LYS A 62 4.45 -1.88 4.00
N GLU A 63 3.56 -2.45 3.20
CA GLU A 63 3.83 -3.67 2.43
C GLU A 63 5.01 -3.48 1.48
N ARG A 64 5.03 -2.37 0.73
CA ARG A 64 6.12 -2.04 -0.18
C ARG A 64 7.46 -1.83 0.52
N ARG A 65 7.46 -1.34 1.77
CA ARG A 65 8.67 -1.22 2.59
C ARG A 65 9.18 -2.58 3.08
N LEU A 66 8.28 -3.53 3.34
CA LEU A 66 8.64 -4.87 3.83
C LEU A 66 8.99 -5.84 2.70
N GLN A 67 8.50 -5.59 1.49
CA GLN A 67 8.78 -6.41 0.31
C GLN A 67 10.26 -6.78 0.11
N PRO A 68 11.23 -5.85 0.11
CA PRO A 68 12.64 -6.23 -0.06
C PRO A 68 13.19 -7.06 1.11
N ILE A 69 12.62 -6.93 2.32
CA ILE A 69 12.99 -7.76 3.46
C ILE A 69 12.47 -9.19 3.25
N HIS A 70 11.27 -9.34 2.71
CA HIS A 70 10.70 -10.65 2.38
C HIS A 70 11.49 -11.32 1.26
N GLU A 71 11.82 -10.59 0.19
CA GLU A 71 12.63 -11.08 -0.92
C GLU A 71 14.03 -11.51 -0.42
N ALA A 72 14.70 -10.69 0.39
CA ALA A 72 16.01 -11.02 0.96
C ALA A 72 15.97 -12.15 2.00
N ALA A 73 14.81 -12.43 2.61
CA ALA A 73 14.69 -13.52 3.59
C ALA A 73 14.81 -14.90 2.93
N GLU A 74 14.31 -15.05 1.70
CA GLU A 74 14.46 -16.29 0.93
C GLU A 74 15.92 -16.52 0.52
N ASP A 75 16.59 -15.47 0.02
CA ASP A 75 18.02 -15.54 -0.34
C ASP A 75 18.90 -15.84 0.89
N LEU A 76 18.58 -15.22 2.03
CA LEU A 76 19.30 -15.48 3.29
C LEU A 76 19.09 -16.92 3.77
N LEU A 77 17.87 -17.45 3.65
CA LEU A 77 17.57 -18.85 3.98
C LEU A 77 18.35 -19.81 3.09
N ALA A 78 18.36 -19.57 1.78
CA ALA A 78 19.13 -20.37 0.83
C ALA A 78 20.64 -20.33 1.17
N ALA A 79 21.20 -19.14 1.41
CA ALA A 79 22.61 -18.99 1.78
C ALA A 79 22.95 -19.70 3.11
N LEU A 80 22.04 -19.72 4.08
CA LEU A 80 22.23 -20.48 5.33
C LEU A 80 22.16 -21.99 5.11
N GLU A 81 21.33 -22.47 4.19
CA GLU A 81 21.27 -23.88 3.80
C GLU A 81 22.52 -24.32 3.03
N ASP A 82 22.98 -23.51 2.09
CA ASP A 82 24.23 -23.73 1.36
C ASP A 82 25.41 -23.77 2.33
N LEU A 83 25.51 -22.81 3.26
CA LEU A 83 26.56 -22.78 4.27
C LEU A 83 26.48 -24.02 5.19
N ARG A 84 25.28 -24.51 5.51
CA ARG A 84 25.10 -25.75 6.30
C ARG A 84 25.62 -26.97 5.55
N GLU A 85 25.46 -27.01 4.22
CA GLU A 85 25.93 -28.10 3.36
C GLU A 85 27.44 -28.00 3.09
N GLU A 86 27.97 -26.81 2.79
CA GLU A 86 29.40 -26.54 2.57
C GLU A 86 30.23 -26.78 3.84
N TRP A 87 29.73 -26.32 4.99
CA TRP A 87 30.36 -26.63 6.28
C TRP A 87 30.15 -28.09 6.69
N GLY A 88 29.41 -28.85 5.87
CA GLY A 88 29.28 -30.31 5.85
C GLY A 88 29.60 -30.88 7.21
N CYS A 89 28.69 -30.68 8.17
CA CYS A 89 28.96 -30.92 9.59
C CYS A 89 29.65 -32.28 9.72
N TRP A 90 30.97 -32.27 9.87
CA TRP A 90 31.80 -33.41 10.23
C TRP A 90 31.60 -33.77 11.72
N CYS A 91 30.38 -33.49 12.20
CA CYS A 91 29.81 -33.80 13.48
C CYS A 91 29.18 -35.20 13.43
N ILE A 92 29.66 -36.05 12.53
CA ILE A 92 29.35 -37.47 12.48
C ILE A 92 30.13 -38.10 13.62
N ALA A 93 29.39 -38.50 14.66
CA ALA A 93 29.82 -39.36 15.76
C ALA A 93 30.82 -38.76 16.79
N GLY A 94 30.29 -38.02 17.76
CA GLY A 94 30.99 -37.67 19.01
C GLY A 94 30.47 -36.35 19.59
N ASP A 95 30.40 -36.24 20.91
CA ASP A 95 29.84 -35.13 21.72
C ASP A 95 30.56 -33.77 21.58
N ASN A 96 31.00 -33.40 20.37
CA ASN A 96 31.68 -32.14 20.07
C ASN A 96 30.98 -31.43 18.91
N HIS A 97 29.79 -30.91 19.16
CA HIS A 97 29.22 -29.88 18.30
C HIS A 97 30.02 -28.60 18.46
N LEU A 98 30.72 -28.18 17.40
CA LEU A 98 31.34 -26.86 17.35
C LEU A 98 30.22 -25.80 17.44
N PRO A 99 30.27 -24.82 18.36
CA PRO A 99 29.23 -23.81 18.59
C PRO A 99 28.65 -23.11 17.34
N PRO A 100 29.43 -22.88 16.24
CA PRO A 100 28.91 -22.29 15.01
C PRO A 100 27.85 -23.13 14.29
N CYS A 101 27.89 -24.47 14.39
CA CYS A 101 26.92 -25.32 13.67
C CYS A 101 25.54 -25.29 14.31
N LEU A 102 25.47 -25.27 15.65
CA LEU A 102 24.22 -25.12 16.41
C LEU A 102 23.60 -23.74 16.19
N ALA A 103 24.42 -22.69 16.10
CA ALA A 103 23.93 -21.34 15.81
C ALA A 103 23.34 -21.24 14.39
N ALA A 104 23.97 -21.87 13.39
CA ALA A 104 23.45 -21.93 12.03
C ALA A 104 22.15 -22.75 11.95
N GLN A 105 22.08 -23.90 12.61
CA GLN A 105 20.85 -24.72 12.68
C GLN A 105 19.71 -23.98 13.37
N ALA A 106 19.97 -23.31 14.50
CA ALA A 106 18.98 -22.51 15.20
C ALA A 106 18.51 -21.30 14.37
N ALA A 107 19.42 -20.68 13.59
CA ALA A 107 19.06 -19.61 12.66
C ALA A 107 18.13 -20.10 11.54
N VAL A 108 18.41 -21.28 10.96
CA VAL A 108 17.57 -21.90 9.92
C VAL A 108 16.20 -22.32 10.49
N ALA A 109 16.17 -23.02 11.64
CA ALA A 109 14.92 -23.43 12.28
C ALA A 109 14.03 -22.23 12.65
N LYS A 110 14.63 -21.18 13.22
CA LYS A 110 13.93 -19.94 13.54
C LYS A 110 13.41 -19.22 12.30
N ALA A 111 14.17 -19.20 11.21
CA ALA A 111 13.76 -18.60 9.95
C ALA A 111 12.64 -19.40 9.25
N LYS A 112 12.56 -20.72 9.46
CA LYS A 112 11.45 -21.59 9.02
C LYS A 112 10.20 -21.50 9.91
N GLY A 113 10.27 -20.77 11.03
CA GLY A 113 9.18 -20.67 12.00
C GLY A 113 9.01 -21.92 12.87
N GLU A 114 10.02 -22.80 12.90
CA GLU A 114 10.05 -23.96 13.77
C GLU A 114 10.43 -23.53 15.19
N LYS A 115 9.87 -24.17 16.21
CA LYS A 115 10.32 -23.94 17.60
C LYS A 115 11.72 -24.54 17.76
N PRO A 116 12.65 -23.83 18.43
CA PRO A 116 14.01 -24.31 18.65
C PRO A 116 14.05 -25.60 19.46
#